data_AF-A0A2I1YJ31-F1
#
_entry.id   AF-A0A2I1YJ31-F1
#
_cell.length_a   1.000
_cell.length_b   1.000
_cell.length_c   1.000
_cell.angle_alpha   90.00
_cell.angle_beta   90.00
_cell.angle_gamma   90.00
#
_symmetry.space_group_name_H-M   'P 1'
#
loop_
_entity.id
_entity.type
_entity.pdbx_description
1 polymer ?
#
loop_
_entity_poly.entity_id
_entity_poly.type
_entity_poly.pdbx_seq_one_letter_code
_entity_poly.pdbx_strand_id
1 'polypeptide(L)'
;MYLTMLAGVLVQKVMDHTPFKDSVDKHVETRIVSMVTGELVGFGMASILIIVVKAYMESLILLSFLGVVWPITMVFFVGRNLFHDSWFERSIFIFGWCTGVVAIGVTLLRICDLSKW
;
A
#
# COMPACT_ATOMS: atom_id res chain seq x y z
N MET A 1 4.43 1.69 13.83
CA MET A 1 5.33 1.95 12.68
C MET A 1 6.71 2.43 13.11
N TYR A 2 6.84 3.50 13.89
CA TYR A 2 8.17 4.01 14.26
C TYR A 2 9.04 2.99 15.02
N LEU A 3 8.52 2.34 16.07
CA LEU A 3 9.27 1.33 16.83
C LEU A 3 9.67 0.12 15.98
N THR A 4 8.76 -0.37 15.13
CA THR A 4 9.00 -1.51 14.25
C THR A 4 10.03 -1.21 13.17
N MET A 5 10.02 0.01 12.60
CA MET A 5 11.06 0.45 11.67
C MET A 5 12.42 0.55 12.37
N LEU A 6 12.45 1.08 13.58
CA LEU A 6 13.69 1.25 14.35
C LEU A 6 14.29 -0.10 14.74
N ALA A 7 13.45 -1.05 15.18
CA ALA A 7 13.84 -2.43 15.45
C ALA A 7 14.35 -3.13 14.18
N GLY A 8 13.66 -2.97 13.03
CA GLY A 8 14.09 -3.53 11.75
C GLY A 8 15.47 -3.05 11.30
N VAL A 9 15.73 -1.73 11.42
CA VAL A 9 17.04 -1.16 11.11
C VAL A 9 18.11 -1.68 12.08
N LEU A 10 17.78 -1.85 13.36
CA LEU A 10 18.69 -2.43 14.35
C LEU A 10 19.05 -3.88 14.01
N VAL A 11 18.07 -4.69 13.63
CA VAL A 11 18.26 -6.09 13.20
C VAL A 11 19.11 -6.17 11.93
N GLN A 12 18.81 -5.34 10.91
CA GLN A 12 19.62 -5.27 9.69
C GLN A 12 21.06 -4.87 9.99
N LYS A 13 21.27 -3.87 10.87
CA LYS A 13 22.61 -3.42 11.25
C LYS A 13 23.41 -4.47 12.03
N VAL A 14 22.75 -5.27 12.86
CA VAL A 14 23.37 -6.40 13.56
C VAL A 14 23.71 -7.52 12.57
N MET A 15 22.82 -7.83 11.62
CA MET A 15 23.05 -8.85 10.59
C MET A 15 24.14 -8.48 9.59
N ASP A 16 24.28 -7.20 9.23
CA ASP A 16 25.38 -6.70 8.37
C ASP A 16 26.76 -6.83 9.03
N HIS A 17 26.82 -6.96 10.35
CA HIS A 17 28.06 -7.07 11.13
C HIS A 17 28.50 -8.53 11.36
N THR A 18 27.64 -9.51 11.07
CA THR A 18 27.94 -10.96 11.14
C THR A 18 28.37 -11.47 9.74
N PRO A 19 29.13 -12.58 9.63
CA PRO A 19 29.61 -13.09 8.34
C PRO A 19 28.51 -13.73 7.47
N PHE A 20 27.25 -13.70 7.91
CA PHE A 20 26.06 -14.18 7.19
C PHE A 20 25.44 -13.11 6.27
N LYS A 21 26.20 -12.05 5.95
CA LYS A 21 25.73 -10.93 5.14
C LYS A 21 25.11 -11.33 3.80
N ASP A 22 25.63 -12.40 3.18
CA ASP A 22 25.12 -12.92 1.90
C ASP A 22 23.97 -13.94 2.03
N SER A 23 23.60 -14.36 3.24
CA SER A 23 22.49 -15.30 3.45
C SER A 23 21.11 -14.63 3.46
N VAL A 24 21.06 -13.30 3.46
CA VAL A 24 19.83 -12.52 3.63
C VAL A 24 19.49 -11.87 2.31
N ASP A 25 18.73 -12.60 1.49
CA ASP A 25 18.27 -12.12 0.20
C ASP A 25 17.04 -11.21 0.38
N LYS A 26 17.18 -9.95 -0.07
CA LYS A 26 16.09 -8.95 -0.10
C LYS A 26 14.84 -9.45 -0.84
N HIS A 27 15.01 -10.36 -1.81
CA HIS A 27 13.91 -10.96 -2.53
C HIS A 27 13.07 -11.88 -1.64
N VAL A 28 13.73 -12.67 -0.79
CA VAL A 28 13.06 -13.57 0.15
C VAL A 28 12.36 -12.77 1.24
N GLU A 29 13.03 -11.75 1.79
CA GLU A 29 12.43 -10.81 2.76
C GLU A 29 11.15 -10.17 2.21
N THR A 30 11.21 -9.62 0.99
CA THR A 30 10.05 -8.94 0.36
C THR A 30 8.89 -9.91 0.14
N ARG A 31 9.16 -11.16 -0.24
CA ARG A 31 8.11 -12.19 -0.41
C ARG A 31 7.47 -12.56 0.91
N ILE A 32 8.27 -12.76 1.96
CA ILE A 32 7.75 -13.08 3.30
C ILE A 32 6.85 -11.95 3.80
N VAL A 33 7.30 -10.69 3.69
CA VAL A 33 6.49 -9.53 4.10
C VAL A 33 5.18 -9.45 3.32
N SER A 34 5.23 -9.71 2.01
CA SER A 34 4.02 -9.71 1.16
C SER A 34 3.04 -10.82 1.56
N MET A 35 3.54 -12.03 1.86
CA MET A 35 2.71 -13.13 2.37
C MET A 35 2.07 -12.80 3.72
N VAL A 36 2.86 -12.33 4.68
CA VAL A 36 2.37 -11.95 6.02
C VAL A 36 1.34 -10.83 5.94
N THR A 37 1.58 -9.83 5.08
CA THR A 37 0.63 -8.72 4.90
C THR A 37 -0.69 -9.21 4.30
N GLY A 38 -0.64 -10.14 3.34
CA GLY A 38 -1.84 -10.76 2.76
C GLY A 38 -2.68 -11.50 3.81
N GLU A 39 -2.03 -12.35 4.61
CA GLU A 39 -2.70 -13.09 5.69
C GLU A 39 -3.28 -12.15 6.76
N LEU A 40 -2.54 -11.10 7.16
CA LEU A 40 -3.00 -10.13 8.15
C LEU A 40 -4.28 -9.42 7.71
N VAL A 41 -4.38 -9.04 6.43
CA VAL A 41 -5.61 -8.47 5.87
C VAL A 41 -6.74 -9.49 5.90
N GLY A 42 -6.48 -10.74 5.52
CA GLY A 42 -7.45 -11.85 5.60
C GLY A 42 -7.98 -12.08 7.02
N PHE A 43 -7.09 -12.14 8.01
CA PHE A 43 -7.47 -12.22 9.42
C PHE A 43 -8.25 -10.99 9.90
N GLY A 44 -7.89 -9.79 9.43
CA GLY A 44 -8.63 -8.57 9.72
C GLY A 44 -10.07 -8.65 9.24
N MET A 45 -10.29 -9.16 8.02
CA MET A 45 -11.63 -9.38 7.46
C MET A 45 -12.39 -10.48 8.23
N ALA A 46 -11.72 -11.59 8.57
CA ALA A 46 -12.32 -12.70 9.31
C ALA A 46 -12.69 -12.35 10.77
N SER A 47 -11.96 -11.41 11.38
CA SER A 47 -12.19 -10.97 12.77
C SER A 47 -13.46 -10.12 12.94
N ILE A 48 -14.06 -9.66 11.84
CA ILE A 48 -15.26 -8.81 11.88
C ILE A 48 -16.47 -9.66 12.29
N LEU A 49 -16.99 -9.42 13.49
CA LEU A 49 -18.18 -10.07 14.00
C LEU A 49 -19.44 -9.63 13.23
N ILE A 50 -20.19 -10.59 12.71
CA ILE A 50 -21.43 -10.34 11.95
C ILE A 50 -22.47 -9.54 12.76
N ILE A 51 -22.44 -9.66 14.09
CA ILE A 51 -23.33 -8.93 15.02
C ILE A 51 -23.02 -7.43 15.00
N VAL A 52 -21.73 -7.08 14.98
CA VAL A 52 -21.27 -5.68 14.90
C VAL A 52 -21.63 -5.10 13.55
N VAL A 53 -21.48 -5.89 12.47
CA VAL A 53 -21.89 -5.47 11.13
C VAL A 53 -23.36 -5.11 11.12
N LYS A 54 -24.24 -5.95 11.67
CA LYS A 54 -25.69 -5.71 11.68
C LYS A 54 -26.08 -4.49 12.51
N ALA A 55 -25.41 -4.24 13.63
CA ALA A 55 -25.67 -3.09 14.48
C ALA A 55 -25.20 -1.76 13.87
N TYR A 56 -24.14 -1.78 13.05
CA TYR A 56 -23.50 -0.58 12.48
C TYR A 56 -23.50 -0.55 10.94
N MET A 57 -24.46 -1.22 10.30
CA MET A 57 -24.51 -1.33 8.82
C MET A 57 -24.51 0.04 8.14
N GLU A 58 -25.31 0.97 8.65
CA GLU A 58 -25.40 2.34 8.14
C GLU A 58 -24.06 3.08 8.18
N SER A 59 -23.35 2.99 9.29
CA SER A 59 -22.05 3.65 9.47
C SER A 59 -20.95 2.99 8.64
N LEU A 60 -20.98 1.65 8.50
CA LEU A 60 -20.03 0.91 7.66
C LEU A 60 -20.20 1.24 6.17
N ILE A 61 -21.44 1.33 5.69
CA ILE A 61 -21.72 1.69 4.30
C ILE A 61 -21.29 3.12 4.02
N LEU A 62 -21.61 4.05 4.93
CA LEU A 62 -21.18 5.45 4.80
C LEU A 62 -19.65 5.58 4.73
N LEU A 63 -18.95 4.88 5.64
CA LEU A 63 -17.49 4.89 5.69
C LEU A 63 -16.88 4.25 4.43
N SER A 64 -17.47 3.16 3.93
CA SER A 64 -17.06 2.53 2.67
C SER A 64 -17.23 3.49 1.49
N PHE A 65 -18.37 4.18 1.40
CA PHE A 65 -18.62 5.18 0.36
C PHE A 65 -17.61 6.32 0.43
N LEU A 66 -17.36 6.89 1.61
CA LEU A 66 -16.36 7.95 1.80
C LEU A 66 -14.96 7.45 1.43
N GLY A 67 -14.62 6.21 1.80
CA GLY A 67 -13.34 5.58 1.47
C GLY A 67 -13.11 5.36 -0.02
N VAL A 68 -14.17 5.24 -0.82
CA VAL A 68 -14.09 5.15 -2.30
C VAL A 68 -14.12 6.53 -2.95
N VAL A 69 -14.98 7.43 -2.46
CA VAL A 69 -15.11 8.79 -3.01
C VAL A 69 -13.83 9.61 -2.78
N TRP A 70 -13.16 9.44 -1.64
CA TRP A 70 -11.94 10.16 -1.32
C TRP A 70 -10.77 9.94 -2.31
N PRO A 71 -10.34 8.72 -2.61
CA PRO A 71 -9.28 8.48 -3.59
C PRO A 71 -9.70 8.89 -5.01
N ILE A 72 -10.97 8.75 -5.38
CA ILE A 72 -11.48 9.21 -6.68
C ILE A 72 -11.39 10.74 -6.80
N THR A 73 -11.84 11.47 -5.77
CA THR A 73 -11.76 12.94 -5.75
C THR A 73 -10.31 13.42 -5.75
N MET A 74 -9.41 12.75 -5.04
CA MET A 74 -7.96 13.02 -5.09
C MET A 74 -7.39 12.85 -6.51
N VAL A 75 -7.75 11.78 -7.22
CA VAL A 75 -7.26 11.53 -8.59
C VAL A 75 -7.80 12.54 -9.59
N PHE A 76 -9.12 12.78 -9.60
CA PHE A 76 -9.76 13.58 -10.64
C PHE A 76 -9.66 15.09 -10.38
N PHE A 77 -9.71 15.52 -9.13
CA PHE A 77 -9.71 16.94 -8.79
C PHE A 77 -8.29 17.45 -8.52
N VAL A 78 -7.57 16.81 -7.60
CA VAL A 78 -6.20 17.24 -7.25
C VAL A 78 -5.23 16.89 -8.37
N GLY A 79 -5.35 15.69 -8.95
CA GLY A 79 -4.54 15.24 -10.07
C GLY A 79 -4.60 16.13 -11.32
N ARG A 80 -5.79 16.65 -11.64
CA ARG A 80 -5.99 17.56 -12.79
C ARG A 80 -5.43 18.95 -12.56
N ASN A 81 -5.44 19.41 -11.31
CA ASN A 81 -5.01 20.76 -10.97
C ASN A 81 -3.51 20.86 -10.71
N LEU A 82 -2.84 19.78 -10.31
CA LEU A 82 -1.41 19.77 -9.98
C LEU A 82 -0.47 19.48 -11.15
N PHE A 83 -0.92 18.72 -12.17
CA PHE A 83 -0.03 18.21 -13.21
C PHE A 83 -0.55 18.59 -14.60
N HIS A 84 0.05 19.60 -15.22
CA HIS A 84 -0.30 20.04 -16.57
C HIS A 84 0.26 19.10 -17.67
N ASP A 85 1.33 18.36 -17.38
CA ASP A 85 1.88 17.28 -18.21
C ASP A 85 1.66 15.92 -17.52
N SER A 86 1.15 14.92 -18.25
CA SER A 86 0.94 13.55 -17.75
C SER A 86 0.09 13.43 -16.45
N TRP A 87 -1.02 14.19 -16.36
CA TRP A 87 -1.88 14.24 -15.16
C TRP A 87 -2.37 12.88 -14.65
N PHE A 88 -2.66 11.94 -15.56
CA PHE A 88 -3.21 10.64 -15.22
C PHE A 88 -2.16 9.69 -14.61
N GLU A 89 -0.93 9.66 -15.14
CA GLU A 89 0.16 8.81 -14.65
C GLU A 89 0.54 9.12 -13.20
N ARG A 90 0.62 10.40 -12.85
CA ARG A 90 0.97 10.79 -11.47
C ARG A 90 -0.20 10.58 -10.50
N SER A 91 -1.41 10.75 -11.00
CA SER A 91 -2.62 10.59 -10.17
C SER A 91 -2.92 9.13 -9.86
N ILE A 92 -2.66 8.19 -10.78
CA ILE A 92 -2.86 6.76 -10.52
C ILE A 92 -1.87 6.22 -9.47
N PHE A 93 -0.69 6.83 -9.35
CA PHE A 93 0.24 6.53 -8.26
C PHE A 93 -0.33 6.99 -6.90
N ILE A 94 -0.87 8.21 -6.84
CA ILE A 94 -1.52 8.75 -5.63
C ILE A 94 -2.74 7.91 -5.26
N PHE A 95 -3.51 7.45 -6.25
CA PHE A 95 -4.62 6.50 -6.05
C PHE A 95 -4.14 5.22 -5.37
N GLY A 96 -3.09 4.60 -5.91
CA GLY A 96 -2.50 3.39 -5.35
C GLY A 96 -1.99 3.59 -3.92
N TRP A 97 -1.48 4.78 -3.61
CA TRP A 97 -1.09 5.16 -2.25
C TRP A 97 -2.27 5.26 -1.29
N CYS A 98 -3.35 5.92 -1.69
CA CYS A 98 -4.55 6.06 -0.85
C CYS A 98 -5.28 4.74 -0.62
N THR A 99 -5.25 3.83 -1.60
CA THR A 99 -5.99 2.55 -1.57
C THR A 99 -5.14 1.36 -1.11
N GLY A 100 -3.84 1.57 -0.86
CA GLY A 100 -2.92 0.52 -0.41
C GLY A 100 -2.42 -0.41 -1.52
N VAL A 101 -2.81 -0.19 -2.79
CA VAL A 101 -2.30 -0.94 -3.96
C VAL A 101 -1.14 -0.21 -4.64
N VAL A 102 -0.17 0.24 -3.83
CA VAL A 102 1.02 0.98 -4.30
C VAL A 102 1.81 0.17 -5.33
N ALA A 103 1.93 -1.15 -5.15
CA ALA A 103 2.65 -2.02 -6.07
C ALA A 103 2.09 -1.99 -7.50
N ILE A 104 0.75 -1.92 -7.63
CA ILE A 104 0.06 -1.82 -8.91
C ILE A 104 0.31 -0.43 -9.52
N GLY A 105 0.23 0.63 -8.71
CA GLY A 105 0.57 1.99 -9.14
C GLY A 105 2.00 2.13 -9.69
N VAL A 106 2.99 1.54 -9.01
CA VAL A 106 4.40 1.53 -9.47
C VAL A 106 4.56 0.74 -10.77
N THR A 107 3.84 -0.38 -10.92
CA THR A 107 3.88 -1.19 -12.14
C THR A 107 3.31 -0.42 -13.33
N LEU A 108 2.20 0.30 -13.14
CA LEU A 108 1.59 1.14 -14.17
C LEU A 108 2.51 2.30 -14.59
N LEU A 109 3.17 2.95 -13.63
CA LEU A 109 4.18 3.96 -13.94
C LEU A 109 5.31 3.39 -14.79
N ARG A 110 5.82 2.19 -14.48
CA ARG A 110 6.88 1.56 -15.27
C ARG A 110 6.45 1.27 -16.71
N ILE A 111 5.19 0.88 -16.93
CA ILE A 111 4.67 0.60 -18.28
C ILE A 111 4.52 1.90 -19.08
N CYS A 112 4.05 2.96 -18.43
CA CYS A 112 3.73 4.21 -19.11
C CYS A 112 4.99 5.05 -19.39
N ASP A 113 5.97 5.03 -18.50
CA ASP A 113 7.29 5.67 -18.69
C ASP A 113 8.14 4.96 -19.77
N LEU A 114 7.88 3.67 -20.02
CA LEU A 114 8.49 2.91 -21.13
C LEU A 114 8.10 3.46 -22.52
N SER A 115 7.01 4.23 -22.64
CA SER A 115 6.55 4.83 -23.90
C SER A 115 7.40 6.02 -24.37
N LYS A 116 8.29 6.56 -23.54
CA LYS A 116 9.14 7.72 -23.86
C LYS A 116 10.62 7.36 -24.11
N TRP A 117 10.93 6.07 -24.22
CA TRP A 117 12.25 5.54 -24.60
C TRP A 117 12.22 4.92 -25.99
#